data_AF-A0A1W1YTV8-F1
#
_entry.id   AF-A0A1W1YTV8-F1
#
_cell.length_a   1.000
_cell.length_b   1.000
_cell.length_c   1.000
_cell.angle_alpha   90.00
_cell.angle_beta   90.00
_cell.angle_gamma   90.00
#
_symmetry.space_group_name_H-M   'P 1'
#
loop_
_entity.id
_entity.type
_entity.pdbx_description
1 polymer ?
#
loop_
_entity_poly.entity_id
_entity_poly.type
_entity_poly.pdbx_seq_one_letter_code
_entity_poly.pdbx_strand_id
1 'polypeptide(L)'
;MNKIKINSSDIFIDGNMAKPGSGNKDSIMAVFYFENDLAFLFPYINAVATGAELYENPAFIRFILNKVHCVVYPGRCLVTPLKNREHVEKIKKDILFFLNDIFEKKNKITPKFKLFQPIPITTILKLLPKTNCGDCGFNTCVAFAAMVSRQRTAPSRCPHIGLPLKEQVTYPVYDDTGTRVSSITIDVDTSNAHDDSPLPYKKTTILQTKTLNAANSSLPSALTKRELQVLSMIGAGLTNKEISNRLHISAHTVKSHVVNIFNKLGVNHRTQAVVWAARNELI
;
A
#
# COMPACT_ATOMS: atom_id res chain seq x y z
N MET A 1 8.86 -12.41 39.50
CA MET A 1 9.38 -12.56 38.12
C MET A 1 10.18 -11.31 37.80
N ASN A 2 11.42 -11.48 37.34
CA ASN A 2 12.33 -10.38 37.04
C ASN A 2 11.88 -9.60 35.79
N LYS A 3 12.25 -8.32 35.71
CA LYS A 3 12.07 -7.49 34.51
C LYS A 3 12.67 -8.20 33.29
N ILE A 4 12.03 -8.06 32.13
CA ILE A 4 12.51 -8.60 30.86
C ILE A 4 13.81 -7.88 30.51
N LYS A 5 14.84 -8.65 30.20
CA LYS A 5 16.19 -8.19 29.85
C LYS A 5 16.65 -8.81 28.54
N ILE A 6 17.49 -8.07 27.83
CA ILE A 6 18.18 -8.53 26.61
C ILE A 6 19.63 -8.82 26.99
N ASN A 7 20.16 -9.95 26.52
CA ASN A 7 21.57 -10.29 26.74
C ASN A 7 22.47 -9.28 26.00
N SER A 8 23.42 -8.67 26.73
CA SER A 8 24.22 -7.55 26.23
C SER A 8 25.17 -7.91 25.09
N SER A 9 25.50 -9.20 24.93
CA SER A 9 26.49 -9.73 23.97
C SER A 9 25.91 -10.25 22.65
N ASP A 10 24.59 -10.37 22.51
CA ASP A 10 23.99 -11.19 21.44
C ASP A 10 23.26 -10.38 20.35
N ILE A 11 23.69 -9.15 20.08
CA ILE A 11 23.12 -8.36 18.98
C ILE A 11 23.75 -8.82 17.67
N PHE A 12 23.04 -9.65 16.92
CA PHE A 12 23.42 -9.98 15.55
C PHE A 12 22.86 -8.92 14.60
N ILE A 13 23.74 -8.24 13.87
CA ILE A 13 23.39 -7.23 12.86
C ILE A 13 23.71 -7.80 11.49
N ASP A 14 22.68 -8.09 10.70
CA ASP A 14 22.83 -8.56 9.32
C ASP A 14 22.48 -7.44 8.35
N GLY A 15 23.45 -7.06 7.51
CA GLY A 15 23.31 -6.01 6.50
C GLY A 15 22.81 -6.51 5.14
N ASN A 16 22.67 -7.83 4.92
CA ASN A 16 22.47 -8.39 3.58
C ASN A 16 21.18 -9.22 3.40
N MET A 17 20.38 -9.43 4.45
CA MET A 17 19.13 -10.19 4.34
C MET A 17 17.91 -9.28 4.15
N ALA A 18 17.68 -8.87 2.89
CA ALA A 18 16.36 -8.45 2.44
C ALA A 18 15.40 -9.65 2.52
N LYS A 19 14.35 -9.56 3.35
CA LYS A 19 13.26 -10.54 3.30
C LYS A 19 12.53 -10.41 1.95
N PRO A 20 11.96 -11.50 1.41
CA PRO A 20 11.09 -11.41 0.24
C PRO A 20 9.95 -10.44 0.52
N GLY A 21 9.92 -9.32 -0.20
CA GLY A 21 8.95 -8.22 -0.03
C GLY A 21 9.49 -6.94 0.64
N SER A 22 10.75 -6.87 1.10
CA SER A 22 11.33 -5.59 1.52
C SER A 22 11.85 -4.82 0.31
N GLY A 23 11.21 -3.72 -0.07
CA GLY A 23 11.58 -2.88 -1.21
C GLY A 23 12.89 -2.10 -1.07
N ASN A 24 13.65 -2.27 0.02
CA ASN A 24 14.87 -1.51 0.29
C ASN A 24 16.05 -2.43 0.61
N LYS A 25 17.09 -2.39 -0.23
CA LYS A 25 18.28 -3.27 -0.13
C LYS A 25 19.27 -2.82 0.94
N ASP A 26 19.18 -1.58 1.43
CA ASP A 26 20.14 -0.99 2.36
C ASP A 26 19.69 -1.04 3.84
N SER A 27 18.63 -1.79 4.14
CA SER A 27 18.09 -1.87 5.50
C SER A 27 18.81 -2.90 6.34
N ILE A 28 19.16 -2.52 7.57
CA ILE A 28 19.77 -3.39 8.57
C ILE A 28 18.68 -4.23 9.28
N MET A 29 18.98 -5.48 9.57
CA MET A 29 18.21 -6.32 10.51
C MET A 29 19.01 -6.50 11.80
N ALA A 30 18.33 -6.46 12.96
CA ALA A 30 18.93 -6.84 14.23
C ALA A 30 18.13 -7.96 14.92
N VAL A 31 18.85 -8.80 15.67
CA VAL A 31 18.29 -9.83 16.53
C VAL A 31 18.67 -9.53 17.97
N PHE A 32 17.70 -9.60 18.88
CA PHE A 32 17.89 -9.46 20.32
C PHE A 32 17.50 -10.76 21.01
N TYR A 33 18.35 -11.28 21.91
CA TYR A 33 18.04 -12.48 22.69
C TYR A 33 17.61 -12.08 24.10
N PHE A 34 16.56 -12.73 24.60
CA PHE A 34 16.01 -12.50 25.93
C PHE A 34 16.57 -13.51 26.92
N GLU A 35 16.75 -13.09 28.17
CA GLU A 35 17.13 -14.00 29.27
C GLU A 35 16.00 -14.97 29.63
N ASN A 36 14.75 -14.58 29.39
CA ASN A 36 13.55 -15.31 29.81
C ASN A 36 12.68 -15.67 28.60
N ASP A 37 11.95 -16.78 28.71
CA ASP A 37 10.90 -17.14 27.77
C ASP A 37 9.73 -16.14 27.86
N LEU A 38 9.38 -15.51 26.74
CA LEU A 38 8.32 -14.51 26.62
C LEU A 38 7.02 -15.04 26.01
N ALA A 39 6.87 -16.34 25.73
CA ALA A 39 5.69 -16.91 25.09
C ALA A 39 4.39 -16.57 25.84
N PHE A 40 4.45 -16.56 27.17
CA PHE A 40 3.31 -16.20 28.03
C PHE A 40 2.80 -14.76 27.80
N LEU A 41 3.63 -13.87 27.25
CA LEU A 41 3.29 -12.46 27.04
C LEU A 41 2.57 -12.24 25.71
N PHE A 42 2.62 -13.21 24.78
CA PHE A 42 2.11 -13.02 23.42
C PHE A 42 0.61 -12.67 23.36
N PRO A 43 -0.29 -13.29 24.13
CA PRO A 43 -1.71 -12.91 24.13
C PRO A 43 -1.94 -11.47 24.62
N TYR A 44 -1.09 -10.97 25.52
CA TYR A 44 -1.17 -9.59 26.02
C TYR A 44 -0.63 -8.60 25.01
N ILE A 45 0.48 -8.92 24.34
CA ILE A 45 1.00 -8.14 23.22
C ILE A 45 -0.05 -8.07 22.11
N ASN A 46 -0.74 -9.17 21.80
CA ASN A 46 -1.80 -9.21 20.79
C ASN A 46 -3.01 -8.32 21.13
N ALA A 47 -3.25 -8.09 22.43
CA ALA A 47 -4.31 -7.22 22.90
C ALA A 47 -3.95 -5.72 22.83
N VAL A 48 -2.68 -5.37 23.06
CA VAL A 48 -2.22 -3.98 23.17
C VAL A 48 -1.66 -3.44 21.86
N ALA A 49 -0.86 -4.23 21.13
CA ALA A 49 -0.25 -3.78 19.89
C ALA A 49 -1.27 -3.81 18.74
N THR A 50 -1.55 -2.63 18.19
CA THR A 50 -2.42 -2.46 17.02
C THR A 50 -1.86 -3.24 15.83
N GLY A 51 -2.70 -4.08 15.22
CA GLY A 51 -2.29 -4.91 14.08
C GLY A 51 -1.35 -6.06 14.44
N ALA A 52 -1.23 -6.42 15.73
CA ALA A 52 -0.46 -7.59 16.12
C ALA A 52 -1.07 -8.90 15.60
N GLU A 53 -0.20 -9.83 15.28
CA GLU A 53 -0.54 -11.14 14.74
C GLU A 53 0.16 -12.25 15.52
N LEU A 54 -0.63 -13.13 16.11
CA LEU A 54 -0.17 -14.23 16.94
C LEU A 54 -0.11 -15.55 16.15
N TYR A 55 1.00 -16.26 16.20
CA TYR A 55 1.20 -17.54 15.51
C TYR A 55 1.52 -18.64 16.53
N GLU A 56 1.14 -19.89 16.25
CA GLU A 56 1.31 -21.03 17.18
C GLU A 56 2.37 -22.03 16.71
N ASN A 57 2.75 -22.04 15.41
CA ASN A 57 3.62 -23.05 14.82
C ASN A 57 4.62 -22.48 13.78
N PRO A 58 5.83 -22.07 14.19
CA PRO A 58 6.29 -21.92 15.57
C PRO A 58 5.59 -20.76 16.29
N ALA A 59 5.59 -20.77 17.63
CA ALA A 59 4.98 -19.70 18.41
C ALA A 59 5.76 -18.39 18.26
N PHE A 60 5.12 -17.34 17.74
CA PHE A 60 5.67 -15.99 17.71
C PHE A 60 4.57 -14.95 17.59
N ILE A 61 4.90 -13.70 17.90
CA ILE A 61 4.02 -12.55 17.65
C ILE A 61 4.72 -11.52 16.78
N ARG A 62 3.99 -11.05 15.76
CA ARG A 62 4.43 -9.97 14.86
C ARG A 62 3.64 -8.70 15.15
N PHE A 63 4.32 -7.56 15.21
CA PHE A 63 3.69 -6.24 15.31
C PHE A 63 4.62 -5.15 14.77
N ILE A 64 4.13 -3.91 14.70
CA ILE A 64 4.91 -2.75 14.29
C ILE A 64 5.08 -1.83 15.49
N LEU A 65 6.32 -1.42 15.77
CA LEU A 65 6.66 -0.44 16.80
C LEU A 65 7.56 0.63 16.16
N ASN A 66 7.20 1.91 16.27
CA ASN A 66 7.98 3.03 15.73
C ASN A 66 8.36 2.87 14.24
N LYS A 67 7.44 2.33 13.42
CA LYS A 67 7.64 2.02 11.98
C LYS A 67 8.66 0.91 11.69
N VAL A 68 9.02 0.11 12.71
CA VAL A 68 9.87 -1.07 12.60
C VAL A 68 9.02 -2.32 12.85
N HIS A 69 9.19 -3.34 12.02
CA HIS A 69 8.58 -4.64 12.22
C HIS A 69 9.31 -5.40 13.32
N CYS A 70 8.57 -5.84 14.32
CA CYS A 70 9.06 -6.67 15.42
C CYS A 70 8.47 -8.07 15.29
N VAL A 71 9.32 -9.10 15.34
CA VAL A 71 8.91 -10.51 15.39
C VAL A 71 9.50 -11.13 16.64
N VAL A 72 8.65 -11.38 17.63
CA VAL A 72 9.05 -11.90 18.94
C VAL A 72 8.76 -13.39 19.02
N TYR A 73 9.82 -14.16 19.18
CA TYR A 73 9.84 -15.57 19.55
C TYR A 73 10.03 -15.72 21.07
N PRO A 74 9.84 -16.91 21.66
CA PRO A 74 9.97 -17.12 23.09
C PRO A 74 11.29 -16.57 23.67
N GLY A 75 12.43 -16.83 23.03
CA GLY A 75 13.74 -16.38 23.51
C GLY A 75 14.41 -15.27 22.71
N ARG A 76 13.77 -14.70 21.67
CA ARG A 76 14.41 -13.67 20.83
C ARG A 76 13.43 -12.77 20.09
N CYS A 77 13.87 -11.57 19.72
CA CYS A 77 13.14 -10.63 18.87
C CYS A 77 13.96 -10.29 17.63
N LEU A 78 13.34 -10.35 16.45
CA LEU A 78 13.91 -9.83 15.21
C LEU A 78 13.26 -8.50 14.85
N VAL A 79 14.08 -7.54 14.41
CA VAL A 79 13.66 -6.19 14.06
C VAL A 79 14.20 -5.73 12.72
N THR A 80 13.33 -5.10 11.91
CA THR A 80 13.67 -4.57 10.57
C THR A 80 12.56 -3.63 10.08
N PRO A 81 12.83 -2.61 9.25
CA PRO A 81 14.13 -2.15 8.80
C PRO A 81 14.80 -1.21 9.81
N LEU A 82 16.13 -1.33 9.96
CA LEU A 82 16.96 -0.42 10.76
C LEU A 82 17.93 0.37 9.88
N LYS A 83 18.43 1.49 10.41
CA LYS A 83 19.24 2.46 9.65
C LYS A 83 20.71 2.41 10.02
N ASN A 84 21.02 2.49 11.31
CA ASN A 84 22.38 2.56 11.84
C ASN A 84 22.42 1.98 13.27
N ARG A 85 23.61 1.85 13.86
CA ARG A 85 23.79 1.32 15.22
C ARG A 85 23.06 2.12 16.29
N GLU A 86 22.96 3.43 16.14
CA GLU A 86 22.20 4.28 17.07
C GLU A 86 20.69 3.97 17.04
N HIS A 87 20.14 3.76 15.84
CA HIS A 87 18.75 3.33 15.65
C HIS A 87 18.51 1.95 16.25
N VAL A 88 19.48 1.02 16.15
CA VAL A 88 19.42 -0.29 16.80
C VAL A 88 19.29 -0.14 18.32
N GLU A 89 20.15 0.67 18.95
CA GLU A 89 20.12 0.89 20.41
C GLU A 89 18.84 1.60 20.87
N LYS A 90 18.32 2.54 20.08
CA LYS A 90 17.03 3.18 20.35
C LYS A 90 15.88 2.17 20.33
N ILE A 91 15.78 1.38 19.25
CA ILE A 91 14.72 0.37 19.09
C ILE A 91 14.84 -0.72 20.17
N LYS A 92 16.05 -1.10 20.56
CA LYS A 92 16.29 -2.02 21.68
C LYS A 92 15.68 -1.49 22.98
N LYS A 93 15.90 -0.21 23.31
CA LYS A 93 15.30 0.45 24.49
C LYS A 93 13.78 0.51 24.38
N ASP A 94 13.26 0.89 23.21
CA ASP A 94 11.82 1.01 22.97
C ASP A 94 11.10 -0.34 23.16
N ILE A 95 11.69 -1.43 22.64
CA ILE A 95 11.15 -2.79 22.79
C ILE A 95 11.19 -3.23 24.24
N LEU A 96 12.30 -3.00 24.95
CA LEU A 96 12.40 -3.33 26.36
C LEU A 96 11.36 -2.58 27.20
N PHE A 97 11.18 -1.28 26.93
CA PHE A 97 10.18 -0.46 27.59
C PHE A 97 8.77 -1.02 27.33
N PHE A 98 8.43 -1.27 26.06
CA PHE A 98 7.13 -1.80 25.66
C PHE A 98 6.82 -3.16 26.31
N LEU A 99 7.76 -4.10 26.26
CA LEU A 99 7.57 -5.44 26.83
C LEU A 99 7.45 -5.40 28.35
N ASN A 100 8.26 -4.59 29.04
CA ASN A 100 8.17 -4.43 30.49
C ASN A 100 6.88 -3.71 30.92
N ASP A 101 6.42 -2.71 30.17
CA ASP A 101 5.15 -2.03 30.44
C ASP A 101 3.96 -3.00 30.37
N ILE A 102 3.91 -3.83 29.32
CA ILE A 102 2.89 -4.89 29.20
C ILE A 102 3.03 -5.90 30.34
N PHE A 103 4.26 -6.31 30.67
CA PHE A 103 4.51 -7.26 31.75
C PHE A 103 3.99 -6.75 33.10
N GLU A 104 4.23 -5.47 33.42
CA GLU A 104 3.75 -4.83 34.65
C GLU A 104 2.22 -4.66 34.64
N LYS A 105 1.63 -4.38 33.48
CA LYS A 105 0.18 -4.16 33.33
C LYS A 105 -0.62 -5.43 33.00
N LYS A 106 0.01 -6.60 32.88
CA LYS A 106 -0.65 -7.84 32.39
C LYS A 106 -1.94 -8.19 33.13
N ASN A 107 -2.00 -7.94 34.44
CA ASN A 107 -3.18 -8.23 35.27
C ASN A 107 -4.37 -7.29 34.97
N LYS A 108 -4.13 -6.17 34.29
CA LYS A 108 -5.14 -5.18 33.86
C LYS A 108 -5.50 -5.32 32.37
N ILE A 109 -4.75 -6.13 31.62
CA ILE A 109 -4.94 -6.33 30.19
C ILE A 109 -5.73 -7.61 29.99
N THR A 110 -6.82 -7.55 29.23
CA THR A 110 -7.54 -8.77 28.81
C THR A 110 -6.76 -9.42 27.67
N PRO A 111 -6.24 -10.66 27.83
CA PRO A 111 -5.41 -11.30 26.82
C PRO A 111 -6.22 -11.69 25.57
N LYS A 112 -5.60 -11.56 24.39
CA LYS A 112 -6.19 -11.92 23.10
C LYS A 112 -5.48 -13.13 22.50
N PHE A 113 -6.12 -14.29 22.56
CA PHE A 113 -5.59 -15.56 22.06
C PHE A 113 -5.88 -15.81 20.57
N LYS A 114 -6.56 -14.88 19.88
CA LYS A 114 -6.90 -15.03 18.47
C LYS A 114 -5.61 -15.16 17.64
N LEU A 115 -5.41 -16.36 17.09
CA LEU A 115 -4.33 -16.65 16.16
C LEU A 115 -4.54 -15.94 14.82
N PHE A 116 -3.43 -15.62 14.18
CA PHE A 116 -3.40 -15.22 12.80
C PHE A 116 -3.94 -16.37 11.95
N GLN A 117 -5.07 -16.10 11.30
CA GLN A 117 -5.65 -17.02 10.33
C GLN A 117 -5.20 -16.55 8.95
N PRO A 118 -4.44 -17.38 8.21
CA PRO A 118 -4.06 -17.02 6.85
C PRO A 118 -5.32 -16.85 6.00
N ILE A 119 -5.24 -15.95 5.02
CA ILE A 119 -6.37 -15.74 4.10
C ILE A 119 -6.68 -17.08 3.43
N PRO A 120 -7.94 -17.58 3.46
CA PRO A 120 -8.26 -18.87 2.88
C PRO A 120 -7.79 -18.96 1.42
N ILE A 121 -7.21 -20.10 1.06
CA ILE A 121 -6.69 -20.34 -0.29
C ILE A 121 -7.78 -20.09 -1.34
N THR A 122 -9.02 -20.45 -1.02
CA THR A 122 -10.19 -20.22 -1.87
C THR A 122 -10.44 -18.74 -2.16
N THR A 123 -10.23 -17.86 -1.19
CA THR A 123 -10.34 -16.41 -1.36
C THR A 123 -9.27 -15.88 -2.30
N ILE A 124 -8.03 -16.36 -2.18
CA ILE A 124 -6.93 -15.96 -3.07
C ILE A 124 -7.14 -16.52 -4.48
N LEU A 125 -7.60 -17.77 -4.61
CA LEU A 125 -7.91 -18.40 -5.89
C LEU A 125 -8.97 -17.64 -6.69
N LYS A 126 -9.92 -16.96 -6.03
CA LYS A 126 -10.91 -16.12 -6.71
C LYS A 126 -10.28 -14.93 -7.45
N LEU A 127 -9.11 -14.49 -7.02
CA LEU A 127 -8.38 -13.35 -7.61
C LEU A 127 -7.36 -13.78 -8.68
N LEU A 128 -7.10 -15.08 -8.80
CA LEU A 128 -6.14 -15.64 -9.75
C LEU A 128 -6.80 -15.96 -11.09
N PRO A 129 -6.03 -15.93 -12.20
CA PRO A 129 -6.53 -16.28 -13.53
C PRO A 129 -6.85 -17.78 -13.67
N LYS A 130 -6.32 -18.62 -12.76
CA LYS A 130 -6.51 -20.10 -12.74
C LYS A 130 -6.01 -20.82 -14.00
N THR A 131 -5.07 -20.23 -14.72
CA THR A 131 -4.48 -20.80 -15.95
C THR A 131 -3.37 -21.82 -15.69
N ASN A 132 -2.81 -21.85 -14.48
CA ASN A 132 -1.62 -22.66 -14.13
C ASN A 132 -0.41 -22.42 -15.06
N CYS A 133 -0.25 -21.22 -15.63
CA CYS A 133 0.79 -20.91 -16.62
C CYS A 133 2.24 -21.11 -16.13
N GLY A 134 2.49 -21.03 -14.82
CA GLY A 134 3.82 -21.21 -14.25
C GLY A 134 4.69 -19.95 -14.18
N ASP A 135 4.30 -18.84 -14.82
CA ASP A 135 5.10 -17.61 -14.96
C ASP A 135 5.58 -17.00 -13.63
N CYS A 136 4.85 -17.25 -12.54
CA CYS A 136 5.20 -16.79 -11.19
C CYS A 136 6.23 -17.67 -10.45
N GLY A 137 6.67 -18.76 -11.09
CA GLY A 137 7.59 -19.77 -10.54
C GLY A 137 6.91 -20.89 -9.75
N PHE A 138 5.57 -21.02 -9.83
CA PHE A 138 4.81 -22.08 -9.17
C PHE A 138 4.01 -22.88 -10.21
N ASN A 139 4.08 -24.22 -10.12
CA ASN A 139 3.47 -25.13 -11.11
C ASN A 139 1.93 -25.05 -11.18
N THR A 140 1.25 -24.57 -10.13
CA THR A 140 -0.20 -24.39 -10.13
C THR A 140 -0.61 -23.11 -9.41
N CYS A 141 -1.74 -22.52 -9.83
CA CYS A 141 -2.35 -21.38 -9.15
C CYS A 141 -2.75 -21.72 -7.71
N VAL A 142 -3.08 -22.99 -7.42
CA VAL A 142 -3.36 -23.46 -6.05
C VAL A 142 -2.10 -23.46 -5.19
N ALA A 143 -0.97 -23.95 -5.72
CA ALA A 143 0.32 -23.90 -5.02
C ALA A 143 0.76 -22.45 -4.76
N PHE A 144 0.59 -21.57 -5.75
CA PHE A 144 0.82 -20.13 -5.56
C PHE A 144 -0.09 -19.54 -4.48
N ALA A 145 -1.39 -19.78 -4.55
CA ALA A 145 -2.37 -19.29 -3.57
C ALA A 145 -2.08 -19.80 -2.14
N ALA A 146 -1.63 -21.05 -2.00
CA ALA A 146 -1.21 -21.60 -0.71
C ALA A 146 0.00 -20.86 -0.12
N MET A 147 0.96 -20.46 -0.98
CA MET A 147 2.13 -19.70 -0.56
C MET A 147 1.80 -18.24 -0.22
N VAL A 148 0.87 -17.62 -0.94
CA VAL A 148 0.34 -16.30 -0.62
C VAL A 148 -0.46 -16.33 0.70
N SER A 149 -1.33 -17.33 0.88
CA SER A 149 -2.12 -17.56 2.10
C SER A 149 -1.21 -17.60 3.33
N ARG A 150 -0.10 -18.33 3.23
CA ARG A 150 0.92 -18.47 4.29
C ARG A 150 1.90 -17.29 4.38
N GLN A 151 1.66 -16.20 3.66
CA GLN A 151 2.53 -15.02 3.57
C GLN A 151 4.01 -15.33 3.23
N ARG A 152 4.27 -16.43 2.51
CA ARG A 152 5.62 -16.81 2.05
C ARG A 152 6.00 -16.20 0.72
N THR A 153 5.03 -15.68 -0.01
CA THR A 153 5.21 -14.93 -1.25
C THR A 153 4.17 -13.82 -1.33
N ALA A 154 4.52 -12.70 -1.95
CA ALA A 154 3.58 -11.60 -2.14
C ALA A 154 2.58 -11.95 -3.25
N PRO A 155 1.31 -11.50 -3.15
CA PRO A 155 0.33 -11.64 -4.24
C PRO A 155 0.87 -11.11 -5.58
N SER A 156 1.59 -9.99 -5.55
CA SER A 156 2.22 -9.35 -6.72
C SER A 156 3.26 -10.19 -7.47
N ARG A 157 3.68 -11.34 -6.91
CA ARG A 157 4.56 -12.30 -7.57
C ARG A 157 3.90 -12.95 -8.79
N CYS A 158 2.57 -13.04 -8.83
CA CYS A 158 1.88 -13.52 -10.01
C CYS A 158 1.65 -12.35 -10.97
N PRO A 159 2.23 -12.37 -12.19
CA PRO A 159 2.10 -11.26 -13.15
C PRO A 159 0.66 -11.10 -13.65
N HIS A 160 -0.18 -12.12 -13.43
CA HIS A 160 -1.56 -12.19 -13.88
C HIS A 160 -2.57 -12.10 -12.75
N ILE A 161 -2.15 -11.93 -11.49
CA ILE A 161 -3.10 -11.67 -10.40
C ILE A 161 -3.67 -10.27 -10.63
N GLY A 162 -4.99 -10.13 -10.56
CA GLY A 162 -5.61 -8.81 -10.68
C GLY A 162 -5.06 -7.87 -9.62
N LEU A 163 -4.72 -6.63 -10.01
CA LEU A 163 -4.49 -5.53 -9.06
C LEU A 163 -5.71 -5.42 -8.13
N PRO A 164 -5.52 -5.08 -6.83
CA PRO A 164 -6.64 -4.93 -5.93
C PRO A 164 -7.65 -3.95 -6.54
N LEU A 165 -8.90 -4.41 -6.72
CA LEU A 165 -9.97 -3.62 -7.34
C LEU A 165 -10.18 -2.27 -6.63
N LYS A 166 -9.77 -2.12 -5.36
CA LYS A 166 -9.76 -0.86 -4.60
C LYS A 166 -8.64 -0.83 -3.54
N GLU A 167 -7.91 0.27 -3.46
CA GLU A 167 -6.94 0.63 -2.42
C GLU A 167 -7.50 1.85 -1.66
N GLN A 168 -7.74 1.77 -0.34
CA GLN A 168 -8.30 2.91 0.41
C GLN A 168 -7.19 3.78 1.00
N VAL A 169 -7.13 5.05 0.61
CA VAL A 169 -6.16 6.01 1.15
C VAL A 169 -6.88 7.01 2.04
N THR A 170 -6.47 7.08 3.31
CA THR A 170 -7.04 8.00 4.30
C THR A 170 -6.15 9.24 4.47
N TYR A 171 -6.68 10.41 4.16
CA TYR A 171 -6.00 11.69 4.30
C TYR A 171 -6.50 12.45 5.54
N PRO A 172 -5.61 12.89 6.45
CA PRO A 172 -5.97 13.82 7.51
C PRO A 172 -6.26 15.21 6.92
N VAL A 173 -7.38 15.81 7.30
CA VAL A 173 -7.73 17.19 6.96
C VAL A 173 -7.32 18.07 8.14
N TYR A 174 -6.48 19.06 7.85
CA TYR A 174 -6.04 20.06 8.81
C TYR A 174 -6.79 21.37 8.54
N ASP A 175 -7.08 22.12 9.57
CA ASP A 175 -7.52 23.50 9.45
C ASP A 175 -6.34 24.44 9.14
N ASP A 176 -6.66 25.72 8.95
CA ASP A 176 -5.73 26.80 8.61
C ASP A 176 -4.64 27.01 9.67
N THR A 177 -4.82 26.44 10.87
CA THR A 177 -3.88 26.50 12.00
C THR A 177 -2.97 25.27 12.07
N GLY A 178 -3.17 24.29 11.19
CA GLY A 178 -2.45 23.01 11.18
C GLY A 178 -3.00 21.98 12.16
N THR A 179 -4.19 22.19 12.73
CA THR A 179 -4.84 21.25 13.65
C THR A 179 -5.69 20.26 12.87
N ARG A 180 -5.52 18.96 13.12
CA ARG A 180 -6.23 17.90 12.38
C ARG A 180 -7.71 17.86 12.81
N VAL A 181 -8.61 18.30 11.95
CA VAL A 181 -10.06 18.39 12.23
C VAL A 181 -10.86 17.19 11.73
N SER A 182 -10.39 16.45 10.70
CA SER A 182 -11.07 15.22 10.24
C SER A 182 -10.14 14.28 9.45
N SER A 183 -10.67 13.17 8.95
CA SER A 183 -9.97 12.31 7.98
C SER A 183 -10.93 11.81 6.91
N ILE A 184 -10.52 11.90 5.65
CA ILE A 184 -11.28 11.46 4.48
C ILE A 184 -10.64 10.18 3.97
N THR A 185 -11.42 9.09 3.86
CA THR A 185 -10.98 7.83 3.24
C THR A 185 -11.49 7.78 1.81
N ILE A 186 -10.58 7.60 0.86
CA ILE A 186 -10.88 7.57 -0.58
C ILE A 186 -10.56 6.18 -1.12
N ASP A 187 -11.53 5.57 -1.81
CA ASP A 187 -11.32 4.38 -2.63
C ASP A 187 -10.50 4.75 -3.89
N VAL A 188 -9.29 4.22 -4.02
CA VAL A 188 -8.39 4.35 -5.18
C VAL A 188 -8.51 3.09 -6.02
N ASP A 189 -9.05 3.21 -7.22
CA ASP A 189 -9.17 2.11 -8.17
C ASP A 189 -7.81 1.92 -8.87
N THR A 190 -7.09 0.83 -8.56
CA THR A 190 -5.72 0.60 -9.08
C THR A 190 -5.68 -0.17 -10.39
N SER A 191 -6.84 -0.39 -11.02
CA SER A 191 -7.03 -1.22 -12.22
C SER A 191 -6.27 -0.77 -13.48
N ASN A 192 -5.58 0.37 -13.49
CA ASN A 192 -4.91 0.94 -14.68
C ASN A 192 -3.41 1.23 -14.54
N ALA A 193 -2.71 0.70 -13.54
CA ALA A 193 -1.26 0.87 -13.44
C ALA A 193 -0.50 -0.37 -13.95
N HIS A 194 0.11 -0.24 -15.13
CA HIS A 194 0.99 -1.19 -15.84
C HIS A 194 0.36 -1.97 -17.00
N ASP A 195 0.13 -1.28 -18.11
CA ASP A 195 0.37 -1.86 -19.43
C ASP A 195 1.48 -1.06 -20.11
N ASP A 196 2.72 -1.56 -20.06
CA ASP A 196 3.86 -1.04 -20.83
C ASP A 196 4.00 -1.77 -22.19
N SER A 197 2.96 -2.47 -22.64
CA SER A 197 2.91 -3.00 -24.00
C SER A 197 2.36 -1.93 -24.95
N PRO A 198 2.90 -1.77 -26.17
CA PRO A 198 2.21 -1.01 -27.20
C PRO A 198 0.91 -1.76 -27.53
N LEU A 199 -0.23 -1.26 -27.04
CA LEU A 199 -1.53 -1.79 -27.43
C LEU A 199 -1.72 -1.62 -28.96
N PRO A 200 -2.23 -2.64 -29.65
CA PRO A 200 -2.59 -2.51 -31.05
C PRO A 200 -3.73 -1.49 -31.18
N TYR A 201 -3.38 -0.33 -31.74
CA TYR A 201 -4.29 0.74 -32.08
C TYR A 201 -5.36 0.23 -33.07
N LYS A 202 -6.56 -0.09 -32.58
CA LYS A 202 -7.75 -0.08 -33.43
C LYS A 202 -8.16 1.36 -33.63
N LYS A 203 -8.05 1.83 -34.88
CA LYS A 203 -8.72 3.04 -35.36
C LYS A 203 -10.21 2.90 -35.07
N THR A 204 -10.69 3.55 -34.02
CA THR A 204 -12.13 3.83 -33.91
C THR A 204 -12.36 5.22 -34.48
N THR A 205 -13.16 5.22 -35.54
CA THR A 205 -13.61 6.33 -36.36
C THR A 205 -14.05 7.54 -35.52
N ILE A 206 -13.56 8.71 -35.92
CA ILE A 206 -13.98 10.03 -35.42
C ILE A 206 -15.48 10.18 -35.70
N LEU A 207 -16.31 10.09 -34.66
CA LEU A 207 -17.71 10.48 -34.73
C LEU A 207 -17.84 11.99 -34.44
N GLN A 208 -18.02 12.73 -35.54
CA GLN A 208 -18.76 13.98 -35.74
C GLN A 208 -18.51 15.19 -34.83
N THR A 209 -17.92 16.22 -35.44
CA THR A 209 -17.59 17.56 -34.91
C THR A 209 -18.78 18.47 -34.59
N LYS A 210 -20.03 18.08 -34.85
CA LYS A 210 -21.22 18.93 -34.65
C LYS A 210 -21.75 18.91 -33.19
N THR A 211 -21.64 17.78 -32.50
CA THR A 211 -22.16 17.59 -31.12
C THR A 211 -21.25 18.21 -30.05
N LEU A 212 -19.93 18.10 -30.23
CA LEU A 212 -18.91 18.67 -29.34
C LEU A 212 -19.04 20.19 -29.12
N ASN A 213 -19.47 20.94 -30.13
CA ASN A 213 -19.56 22.39 -30.03
C ASN A 213 -20.78 22.84 -29.21
N ALA A 214 -21.92 22.14 -29.31
CA ALA A 214 -23.14 22.50 -28.59
C ALA A 214 -22.98 22.28 -27.07
N ALA A 215 -22.39 21.15 -26.66
CA ALA A 215 -22.14 20.83 -25.26
C ALA A 215 -21.02 21.70 -24.62
N ASN A 216 -20.07 22.17 -25.42
CA ASN A 216 -19.02 23.08 -24.92
C ASN A 216 -19.53 24.52 -24.77
N SER A 217 -20.53 24.92 -25.57
CA SER A 217 -21.18 26.24 -25.48
C SER A 217 -22.14 26.39 -24.30
N SER A 218 -22.60 25.29 -23.68
CA SER A 218 -23.47 25.29 -22.49
C SER A 218 -22.70 25.42 -21.16
N LEU A 219 -21.37 25.49 -21.20
CA LEU A 219 -20.53 25.71 -20.03
C LEU A 219 -20.51 27.19 -19.60
N PRO A 220 -20.44 27.50 -18.28
CA PRO A 220 -20.25 28.87 -17.79
C PRO A 220 -19.00 29.54 -18.36
N SER A 221 -17.97 28.73 -18.68
CA SER A 221 -16.80 29.14 -19.46
C SER A 221 -16.39 28.00 -20.38
N ALA A 222 -16.51 28.23 -21.70
CA ALA A 222 -16.19 27.22 -22.69
C ALA A 222 -14.72 26.78 -22.61
N LEU A 223 -14.49 25.48 -22.79
CA LEU A 223 -13.14 24.94 -22.91
C LEU A 223 -12.55 25.34 -24.26
N THR A 224 -11.28 25.76 -24.23
CA THR A 224 -10.53 26.03 -25.46
C THR A 224 -10.27 24.72 -26.21
N LYS A 225 -9.96 24.80 -27.52
CA LYS A 225 -9.58 23.63 -28.32
C LYS A 225 -8.46 22.82 -27.68
N ARG A 226 -7.51 23.50 -27.04
CA ARG A 226 -6.37 22.86 -26.37
C ARG A 226 -6.80 22.16 -25.08
N GLU A 227 -7.68 22.77 -24.31
CA GLU A 227 -8.26 22.18 -23.10
C GLU A 227 -9.13 20.96 -23.41
N LEU A 228 -9.92 20.99 -24.50
CA LEU A 228 -10.68 19.83 -24.97
C LEU A 228 -9.76 18.67 -25.39
N GLN A 229 -8.66 18.96 -26.11
CA GLN A 229 -7.66 17.94 -26.45
C GLN A 229 -7.06 17.31 -25.19
N VAL A 230 -6.67 18.13 -24.22
CA VAL A 230 -6.13 17.65 -22.94
C VAL A 230 -7.19 16.83 -22.18
N LEU A 231 -8.45 17.27 -22.14
CA LEU A 231 -9.56 16.56 -21.50
C LEU A 231 -9.86 15.20 -22.17
N SER A 232 -9.80 15.12 -23.50
CA SER A 232 -9.93 13.87 -24.24
C SER A 232 -8.81 12.89 -23.93
N MET A 233 -7.56 13.36 -23.91
CA MET A 233 -6.43 12.52 -23.49
C MET A 233 -6.51 12.13 -22.01
N ILE A 234 -7.09 12.98 -21.17
CA ILE A 234 -7.38 12.66 -19.78
C ILE A 234 -8.40 11.51 -19.69
N GLY A 235 -9.46 11.56 -20.48
CA GLY A 235 -10.49 10.52 -20.60
C GLY A 235 -9.96 9.21 -21.15
N ALA A 236 -8.98 9.26 -22.06
CA ALA A 236 -8.26 8.11 -22.55
C ALA A 236 -7.23 7.54 -21.55
N GLY A 237 -7.13 8.10 -20.34
CA GLY A 237 -6.28 7.58 -19.26
C GLY A 237 -4.83 8.09 -19.25
N LEU A 238 -4.43 8.99 -20.16
CA LEU A 238 -3.02 9.36 -20.33
C LEU A 238 -2.46 10.22 -19.19
N THR A 239 -1.31 9.87 -18.63
CA THR A 239 -0.67 10.67 -17.58
C THR A 239 -0.26 12.06 -18.08
N ASN A 240 -0.06 13.04 -17.20
CA ASN A 240 0.38 14.38 -17.61
C ASN A 240 1.72 14.37 -18.37
N LYS A 241 2.56 13.35 -18.11
CA LYS A 241 3.83 13.11 -18.81
C LYS A 241 3.61 12.56 -20.23
N GLU A 242 2.66 11.65 -20.40
CA GLU A 242 2.27 11.17 -21.74
C GLU A 242 1.60 12.27 -22.55
N ILE A 243 0.71 13.04 -21.94
CA ILE A 243 0.06 14.19 -22.58
C ILE A 243 1.11 15.21 -23.00
N SER A 244 2.09 15.51 -22.14
CA SER A 244 3.15 16.47 -22.45
C SER A 244 3.99 16.02 -23.65
N ASN A 245 4.33 14.73 -23.70
CA ASN A 245 5.08 14.14 -24.81
C ASN A 245 4.27 14.17 -26.11
N ARG A 246 2.98 13.81 -26.06
CA ARG A 246 2.10 13.74 -27.24
C ARG A 246 1.74 15.12 -27.78
N LEU A 247 1.74 16.12 -26.91
CA LEU A 247 1.42 17.50 -27.25
C LEU A 247 2.64 18.38 -27.51
N HIS A 248 3.85 17.84 -27.35
CA HIS A 248 5.12 18.56 -27.44
C HIS A 248 5.16 19.83 -26.59
N ILE A 249 4.67 19.74 -25.36
CA ILE A 249 4.69 20.84 -24.37
C ILE A 249 5.28 20.33 -23.05
N SER A 250 5.57 21.22 -22.10
CA SER A 250 6.09 20.79 -20.80
C SER A 250 4.99 20.15 -19.92
N ALA A 251 5.37 19.21 -19.06
CA ALA A 251 4.46 18.63 -18.07
C ALA A 251 3.87 19.67 -17.10
N HIS A 252 4.60 20.77 -16.86
CA HIS A 252 4.10 21.91 -16.11
C HIS A 252 2.96 22.61 -16.85
N THR A 253 3.11 22.84 -18.16
CA THR A 253 2.05 23.42 -19.02
C THR A 253 0.80 22.53 -19.06
N VAL A 254 0.97 21.20 -19.10
CA VAL A 254 -0.17 20.27 -19.01
C VAL A 254 -0.87 20.39 -17.66
N LYS A 255 -0.13 20.48 -16.54
CA LYS A 255 -0.74 20.71 -15.22
C LYS A 255 -1.57 22.00 -15.19
N SER A 256 -1.08 23.08 -15.78
CA SER A 256 -1.83 24.34 -15.88
C SER A 256 -3.12 24.19 -16.68
N HIS A 257 -3.09 23.46 -17.80
CA HIS A 257 -4.30 23.15 -18.56
C HIS A 257 -5.29 22.30 -17.76
N VAL A 258 -4.83 21.30 -17.02
CA VAL A 258 -5.66 20.45 -16.15
C VAL A 258 -6.36 21.28 -15.07
N VAL A 259 -5.62 22.16 -14.39
CA VAL A 259 -6.17 23.04 -13.35
C VAL A 259 -7.24 23.98 -13.94
N ASN A 260 -6.98 24.57 -15.11
CA ASN A 260 -7.96 25.43 -15.76
C ASN A 260 -9.21 24.67 -16.21
N ILE A 261 -9.06 23.44 -16.72
CA ILE A 261 -10.19 22.56 -17.05
C ILE A 261 -11.02 22.30 -15.79
N PHE A 262 -10.38 21.94 -14.68
CA PHE A 262 -11.07 21.64 -13.42
C PHE A 262 -11.85 22.83 -12.89
N ASN A 263 -11.23 24.01 -12.89
CA ASN A 263 -11.88 25.25 -12.49
C ASN A 263 -13.08 25.58 -13.38
N LYS A 264 -12.96 25.40 -14.71
CA LYS A 264 -14.06 25.67 -15.66
C LYS A 264 -15.20 24.67 -15.58
N LEU A 265 -14.89 23.41 -15.23
CA LEU A 265 -15.88 22.36 -15.06
C LEU A 265 -16.47 22.31 -13.63
N GLY A 266 -15.92 23.07 -12.69
CA GLY A 266 -16.33 23.05 -11.28
C GLY A 266 -16.04 21.72 -10.57
N VAL A 267 -14.98 21.02 -11.00
CA VAL A 267 -14.60 19.70 -10.49
C VAL A 267 -13.23 19.75 -9.83
N ASN A 268 -12.99 18.93 -8.81
CA ASN A 268 -11.74 18.99 -8.04
C ASN A 268 -10.73 17.92 -8.46
N HIS A 269 -11.18 16.87 -9.16
CA HIS A 269 -10.35 15.72 -9.48
C HIS A 269 -10.54 15.21 -10.91
N ARG A 270 -9.49 14.57 -11.43
CA ARG A 270 -9.37 14.09 -12.80
C ARG A 270 -10.50 13.15 -13.24
N THR A 271 -10.90 12.22 -12.38
CA THR A 271 -12.00 11.28 -12.66
C THR A 271 -13.34 12.01 -12.77
N GLN A 272 -13.56 13.04 -11.94
CA GLN A 272 -14.77 13.87 -12.02
C GLN A 272 -14.82 14.63 -13.34
N ALA A 273 -13.69 15.14 -13.82
CA ALA A 273 -13.62 15.80 -15.13
C ALA A 273 -13.97 14.83 -16.29
N VAL A 274 -13.53 13.57 -16.23
CA VAL A 274 -13.85 12.55 -17.25
C VAL A 274 -15.33 12.18 -17.21
N VAL A 275 -15.87 11.89 -16.02
CA VAL A 275 -17.29 11.55 -15.85
C VAL A 275 -18.18 12.72 -16.29
N TRP A 276 -17.79 13.94 -15.95
CA TRP A 276 -18.49 15.15 -16.37
C TRP A 276 -18.47 15.29 -17.89
N ALA A 277 -17.30 15.11 -18.52
CA ALA A 277 -17.14 15.25 -19.97
C ALA A 277 -17.91 14.16 -20.76
N ALA A 278 -17.93 12.92 -20.27
CA ALA A 278 -18.71 11.83 -20.87
C ALA A 278 -20.22 12.04 -20.75
N ARG A 279 -20.70 12.54 -19.59
CA ARG A 279 -22.12 12.87 -19.39
C ARG A 279 -22.62 14.02 -20.25
N ASN A 280 -21.71 14.91 -20.64
CA ASN A 280 -22.00 16.06 -21.50
C ASN A 280 -21.53 15.83 -22.95
N GLU A 281 -21.24 14.57 -23.34
CA GLU A 281 -20.88 14.21 -24.73
C GLU A 281 -19.69 14.99 -25.33
N LEU A 282 -18.74 15.41 -24.49
CA LEU A 282 -17.52 16.09 -24.94
C LEU A 282 -16.38 15.13 -25.26
N ILE A 283 -16.43 13.87 -24.78
CA ILE A 283 -15.44 12.82 -24.99
C ILE A 283 -16.09 11.44 -25.00
#